data_AF-G5ZVU1-F1
#
_entry.id   AF-G5ZVU1-F1
#
_cell.length_a   1.000
_cell.length_b   1.000
_cell.length_c   1.000
_cell.angle_alpha   90.00
_cell.angle_beta   90.00
_cell.angle_gamma   90.00
#
_symmetry.space_group_name_H-M   'P 1'
#
loop_
_entity.id
_entity.type
_entity.pdbx_description
1 polymer ?
#
loop_
_entity_poly.entity_id
_entity_poly.type
_entity_poly.pdbx_seq_one_letter_code
_entity_poly.pdbx_strand_id
1 'polypeptide(L)' 'MDIVSGVVVYILLWWWVLFMVLPFGAKAPEQIETGHASSAPERPRMMLKLAATTIISAGLFVIVYLIISSGLFSFRELAG' A
#
# COMPACT_ATOMS: atom_id res chain seq x y z
N MET A 1 -13.13 -2.94 16.81
CA MET A 1 -12.41 -1.74 16.34
C MET A 1 -13.45 -0.68 16.00
N ASP A 2 -13.26 0.58 16.38
CA ASP A 2 -14.20 1.65 15.97
C ASP A 2 -14.14 1.87 14.44
N ILE A 3 -15.25 2.29 13.83
CA ILE A 3 -15.36 2.48 12.37
C ILE A 3 -14.37 3.54 11.89
N VAL A 4 -14.23 4.65 12.62
CA VAL A 4 -13.30 5.73 12.26
C VAL A 4 -11.87 5.22 12.32
N SER A 5 -11.51 4.53 13.41
CA SER A 5 -10.18 3.92 13.55
C SER A 5 -9.90 2.90 12.43
N GLY A 6 -10.88 2.08 12.07
CA GLY A 6 -10.78 1.10 10.99
C GLY A 6 -10.45 1.74 9.65
N VAL A 7 -11.18 2.80 9.29
CA VAL A 7 -10.95 3.55 8.05
C VAL A 7 -9.57 4.19 8.04
N VAL A 8 -9.13 4.81 9.15
CA VAL A 8 -7.80 5.43 9.24
C VAL A 8 -6.69 4.40 9.04
N VAL A 9 -6.77 3.24 9.70
CA VAL A 9 -5.78 2.17 9.54
C VAL A 9 -5.77 1.64 8.10
N TYR A 10 -6.94 1.44 7.49
CA TYR A 10 -7.02 1.02 6.09
C TYR A 10 -6.35 2.02 5.15
N ILE A 11 -6.65 3.32 5.29
CA ILE A 11 -6.06 4.36 4.46
C ILE A 11 -4.54 4.39 4.61
N LEU A 12 -4.02 4.36 5.85
CA LEU A 12 -2.57 4.37 6.08
C LEU A 12 -1.87 3.13 5.51
N LEU A 13 -2.46 1.95 5.68
CA LEU A 13 -1.96 0.72 5.06
C LEU A 13 -2.00 0.80 3.54
N TRP A 14 -3.08 1.32 2.97
CA TRP A 14 -3.23 1.50 1.53
C TRP A 14 -2.14 2.42 0.96
N TRP A 15 -1.84 3.54 1.62
CA TRP A 15 -0.74 4.43 1.24
C TRP A 15 0.64 3.76 1.33
N TRP A 16 0.92 3.02 2.40
CA TRP A 16 2.18 2.28 2.54
C TRP A 16 2.36 1.25 1.43
N VAL A 17 1.32 0.47 1.14
CA VAL A 17 1.33 -0.51 0.06
C VAL A 17 1.47 0.17 -1.31
N LEU A 18 0.85 1.33 -1.53
CA LEU A 18 1.02 2.10 -2.75
C LEU A 18 2.49 2.43 -3.00
N PHE A 19 3.17 2.97 -1.99
CA PHE A 19 4.60 3.30 -2.09
C PHE A 19 5.48 2.07 -2.25
N MET A 20 5.13 0.95 -1.63
CA MET A 20 5.83 -0.32 -1.86
C MET A 20 5.64 -0.83 -3.28
N VAL A 21 4.45 -0.71 -3.88
CA VAL A 21 4.14 -1.22 -5.23
C VAL A 21 4.68 -0.33 -6.34
N LEU A 22 4.79 0.99 -6.11
CA LEU A 22 5.29 1.96 -7.11
C LEU A 22 6.63 1.60 -7.78
N PRO A 23 7.72 1.20 -7.08
CA PRO A 23 9.00 0.87 -7.70
C PRO A 23 8.96 -0.39 -8.57
N PHE A 24 7.95 -1.26 -8.41
CA PHE A 24 7.86 -2.47 -9.22
C PHE A 24 7.52 -2.14 -10.67
N GLY A 25 8.35 -2.64 -11.58
CA GLY A 25 8.16 -2.47 -13.03
C GLY A 25 8.49 -1.08 -13.56
N ALA A 26 9.18 -0.23 -12.79
CA ALA A 26 9.76 1.01 -13.30
C ALA A 26 10.99 0.67 -14.16
N LYS A 27 10.79 0.47 -15.47
CA LYS A 27 11.87 0.33 -16.44
C LYS A 27 11.99 1.62 -17.26
N ALA A 28 13.19 2.19 -17.25
CA ALA A 28 13.52 3.32 -18.12
C ALA A 28 13.53 2.85 -19.59
N PRO A 29 13.06 3.67 -20.53
CA PRO A 29 13.11 3.35 -21.97
C PRO A 29 14.55 3.24 -22.45
N GLU A 30 14.82 2.26 -23.32
CA GLU A 30 16.16 1.97 -23.88
C GLU A 30 16.56 2.98 -24.97
N GLN A 31 15.57 3.60 -25.64
CA GLN A 31 15.76 4.72 -26.55
C GLN A 31 15.16 5.98 -25.95
N ILE A 32 16.01 6.96 -25.66
CA ILE A 32 15.60 8.27 -25.15
C ILE A 32 15.22 9.12 -26.37
N GLU A 33 13.92 9.28 -26.62
CA GLU A 33 13.44 10.24 -27.61
C GLU A 33 13.67 11.67 -27.11
N THR A 34 14.09 12.57 -28.01
CA THR A 34 14.40 13.97 -27.66
C THR A 34 13.16 14.67 -27.10
N GLY A 35 13.21 15.08 -25.83
CA GLY A 35 12.10 15.71 -25.11
C GLY A 35 11.48 14.86 -23.98
N HIS A 36 11.83 13.57 -23.88
CA HIS A 36 11.41 12.72 -22.78
C HIS A 36 12.42 12.75 -21.62
N ALA A 37 11.91 12.82 -20.38
CA ALA A 37 12.74 12.64 -19.20
C ALA A 37 13.24 11.19 -19.14
N SER A 38 14.56 11.00 -19.04
CA SER A 38 15.23 9.68 -19.03
C SER A 38 14.73 8.73 -17.93
N SER A 39 14.08 9.26 -16.89
CA SER A 39 13.56 8.50 -15.75
C SER A 39 12.08 8.11 -15.86
N ALA A 40 11.35 8.57 -16.89
CA ALA A 40 9.94 8.25 -17.05
C ALA A 40 9.78 6.79 -17.52
N PRO A 41 9.01 5.94 -16.82
CA PRO A 41 8.80 4.56 -17.24
C PRO A 41 8.12 4.50 -18.61
N GLU A 42 8.60 3.64 -19.51
CA GLU A 42 8.07 3.49 -20.87
C GLU A 42 6.59 3.10 -20.88
N ARG A 43 6.15 2.31 -19.88
CA ARG A 43 4.76 1.87 -19.70
C ARG A 43 4.35 2.00 -18.23
N PRO A 44 3.78 3.14 -17.80
CA PRO A 44 3.51 3.40 -16.39
C PRO A 44 2.51 2.42 -15.75
N ARG A 45 1.72 1.67 -16.54
CA ARG A 45 0.78 0.61 -16.09
C ARG A 45 0.05 0.95 -14.78
N MET A 46 -0.37 2.22 -14.65
CA MET A 46 -0.77 2.79 -13.36
C MET A 46 -2.04 2.13 -12.80
N MET A 47 -2.96 1.74 -13.66
CA MET A 47 -4.18 1.01 -13.27
C MET A 47 -3.87 -0.36 -12.66
N LEU A 48 -2.86 -1.07 -13.18
CA LEU A 48 -2.44 -2.36 -12.63
C LEU A 48 -1.86 -2.19 -11.23
N LYS A 49 -1.06 -1.13 -11.03
CA LYS A 49 -0.46 -0.80 -9.72
C LYS A 49 -1.54 -0.45 -8.70
N LEU A 50 -2.52 0.38 -9.07
CA LEU A 50 -3.64 0.73 -8.20
C LEU A 50 -4.50 -0.49 -7.80
N ALA A 51 -4.78 -1.38 -8.75
CA ALA A 51 -5.51 -2.61 -8.47
C ALA A 51 -4.71 -3.53 -7.53
N ALA A 52 -3.41 -3.72 -7.79
CA ALA A 52 -2.53 -4.50 -6.93
C ALA A 52 -2.45 -3.93 -5.51
N THR A 53 -2.27 -2.60 -5.39
CA THR A 53 -2.26 -1.91 -4.09
C THR A 53 -3.56 -2.13 -3.32
N THR A 54 -4.71 -2.06 -3.99
CA THR A 54 -6.02 -2.24 -3.35
C THR A 54 -6.22 -3.67 -2.85
N ILE A 55 -5.82 -4.69 -3.64
CA ILE A 55 -5.92 -6.09 -3.25
C ILE A 55 -5.00 -6.41 -2.07
N ILE A 56 -3.73 -5.99 -2.15
CA ILE A 56 -2.73 -6.24 -1.12
C ILE A 56 -3.11 -5.54 0.20
N SER A 57 -3.52 -4.26 0.13
CA SER A 57 -3.96 -3.51 1.31
C SER A 57 -5.24 -4.08 1.93
N ALA A 58 -6.20 -4.55 1.13
CA ALA A 58 -7.39 -5.22 1.63
C ALA A 58 -7.04 -6.51 2.40
N GLY A 59 -6.13 -7.34 1.85
CA GLY A 59 -5.65 -8.54 2.54
C GLY A 59 -4.95 -8.22 3.86
N LEU A 60 -4.04 -7.25 3.86
CA LEU A 60 -3.35 -6.80 5.08
C LEU A 60 -4.31 -6.23 6.11
N PHE A 61 -5.30 -5.45 5.69
CA PHE A 61 -6.30 -4.89 6.60
C PHE A 61 -7.13 -5.98 7.28
N VAL A 62 -7.55 -7.01 6.54
CA VAL A 62 -8.27 -8.16 7.14
C VAL A 62 -7.41 -8.84 8.20
N ILE A 63 -6.12 -9.07 7.92
CA ILE A 63 -5.20 -9.67 8.89
C ILE A 63 -5.08 -8.79 10.15
N VAL A 64 -4.85 -7.49 9.98
CA VAL A 64 -4.74 -6.53 11.09
C VAL A 64 -6.04 -6.47 11.90
N TYR A 65 -7.19 -6.45 11.23
CA TYR A 65 -8.50 -6.43 11.87
C TYR A 65 -8.72 -7.69 12.73
N LEU A 66 -8.38 -8.87 12.21
CA LEU A 66 -8.48 -10.13 12.96
C LEU A 66 -7.55 -10.14 14.18
N ILE A 67 -6.31 -9.66 14.02
CA ILE A 67 -5.35 -9.57 15.14
C ILE A 67 -5.90 -8.64 16.23
N ILE A 68 -6.36 -7.44 15.87
CA ILE A 68 -6.91 -6.48 16.83
C ILE A 68 -8.18 -7.05 17.50
N SER A 69 -9.05 -7.72 16.74
CA SER A 69 -10.29 -8.29 17.26
C SER A 69 -10.08 -9.54 18.13
N SER A 70 -8.95 -10.23 17.99
CA SER A 70 -8.63 -11.44 18.78
C SER A 70 -8.33 -11.15 20.25
N GLY A 71 -8.17 -9.87 20.63
CA GLY A 71 -7.88 -9.48 22.02
C GLY A 71 -6.48 -9.88 22.51
N LEU A 72 -5.61 -10.41 21.63
CA LEU A 72 -4.26 -10.88 21.98
C LEU A 72 -3.30 -9.75 22.41
N PHE A 73 -3.59 -8.49 22.05
CA PHE A 73 -2.78 -7.33 22.40
C PHE A 73 -3.59 -6.35 23.27
N SER A 74 -3.61 -6.59 24.58
CA SER A 74 -4.08 -5.61 25.55
C SER A 74 -2.96 -4.61 25.85
N PHE A 75 -2.92 -3.49 25.11
CA PHE A 75 -2.02 -2.37 25.44
C PHE A 75 -2.28 -1.77 26.83
N ARG A 76 -3.36 -2.18 27.51
CA ARG A 76 -3.64 -1.86 28.92
C ARG A 76 -2.73 -2.57 29.91
N GLU A 77 -2.19 -3.75 29.57
CA GLU A 77 -1.30 -4.49 30.48
C GLU A 77 0.17 -4.05 30.39
N LEU A 78 0.58 -3.39 29.29
CA LEU A 78 1.97 -2.94 29.09
C LEU A 78 2.27 -1.55 29.70
N ALA A 79 1.23 -0.82 30.12
CA ALA A 79 1.31 0.54 30.63
C ALA A 79 0.95 0.67 32.12
N GLY A 80 0.76 -0.45 32.82
CA GLY A 80 0.59 -0.54 34.28
C GLY A 80 1.80 -1.20 34.92
#